data_AF-A0A967ID75-F1
#
_entry.id   AF-A0A967ID75-F1
#
_cell.length_a   1.000
_cell.length_b   1.000
_cell.length_c   1.000
_cell.angle_alpha   90.00
_cell.angle_beta   90.00
_cell.angle_gamma   90.00
#
_symmetry.space_group_name_H-M   'P 1'
#
loop_
_entity.id
_entity.type
_entity.pdbx_description
1 polymer ?
#
loop_
_entity_poly.entity_id
_entity_poly.type
_entity_poly.pdbx_seq_one_letter_code
_entity_poly.pdbx_strand_id
1 'polypeptide(L)'
;LDYPGVGPEHAHLKELGRAEYVSITDEEALDAFKLLTELEGIIPALESAHAIAHVCKQAKAMDKEKVVVVCLSGRGDKDIH
;
A
#
# COMPACT_ATOMS: atom_id res chain seq x y z
N LEU A 1 5.89 -6.51 6.15
CA LEU A 1 4.92 -6.05 7.19
C LEU A 1 4.81 -7.19 8.18
N ASP A 2 5.58 -7.14 9.28
CA ASP A 2 6.01 -8.37 9.97
C ASP A 2 5.37 -8.53 11.35
N TYR A 3 4.12 -8.09 11.46
CA TYR A 3 3.33 -8.26 12.68
C TYR A 3 2.24 -9.33 12.44
N PRO A 4 2.17 -10.40 13.26
CA PRO A 4 1.27 -11.52 13.01
C PRO A 4 -0.21 -11.21 13.29
N GLY A 5 -0.51 -10.05 13.89
CA GLY A 5 -1.86 -9.65 14.27
C GLY A 5 -2.39 -8.46 13.47
N VAL A 6 -3.64 -8.09 13.75
CA VAL A 6 -4.26 -6.85 13.28
C VAL A 6 -5.02 -6.23 14.46
N GLY A 7 -5.09 -4.90 14.51
CA GLY A 7 -5.80 -4.20 15.60
C GLY A 7 -7.28 -4.64 15.69
N PRO A 8 -7.87 -4.70 16.89
CA PRO A 8 -9.24 -5.20 17.09
C PRO A 8 -10.28 -4.35 16.33
N GLU A 9 -10.05 -3.05 16.19
CA GLU A 9 -10.92 -2.17 15.41
C GLU A 9 -10.93 -2.54 13.91
N HIS A 10 -9.77 -2.89 13.35
CA HIS A 10 -9.68 -3.36 11.96
C HIS A 10 -10.40 -4.69 11.75
N ALA A 11 -10.27 -5.62 12.70
CA ALA A 11 -10.99 -6.89 12.67
C ALA A 11 -12.52 -6.67 12.71
N HIS A 12 -12.98 -5.76 13.57
CA HIS A 12 -14.39 -5.39 13.64
C HIS A 12 -14.90 -4.73 12.35
N LEU A 13 -14.15 -3.79 11.77
CA LEU A 13 -14.52 -3.15 10.50
C LEU A 13 -14.61 -4.14 9.34
N LYS A 14 -13.75 -5.18 9.33
CA LYS A 14 -13.83 -6.28 8.38
C LYS A 14 -15.12 -7.08 8.55
N GLU A 15 -15.46 -7.43 9.78
CA GLU A 15 -16.67 -8.20 10.11
C GLU A 15 -17.95 -7.45 9.70
N LEU A 16 -17.97 -6.13 9.87
CA LEU A 16 -19.06 -5.27 9.41
C LEU A 16 -19.09 -5.04 7.89
N GLY A 17 -18.11 -5.52 7.13
CA GLY A 17 -17.99 -5.27 5.69
C GLY A 17 -17.69 -3.80 5.35
N ARG A 18 -17.19 -3.01 6.31
CA ARG A 18 -16.87 -1.57 6.12
C ARG A 18 -15.47 -1.33 5.59
N ALA A 19 -14.59 -2.32 5.69
CA ALA A 19 -13.23 -2.25 5.18
C ALA A 19 -12.83 -3.61 4.57
N GLU A 20 -12.17 -3.54 3.42
CA GLU A 20 -11.56 -4.71 2.78
C GLU A 20 -10.07 -4.76 3.11
N TYR A 21 -9.58 -5.96 3.38
CA TYR A 21 -8.19 -6.22 3.74
C TYR A 21 -7.60 -7.18 2.74
N VAL A 22 -6.51 -6.77 2.13
CA VAL A 22 -5.87 -7.46 1.00
C VAL A 22 -4.39 -7.67 1.31
N SER A 23 -3.81 -8.70 0.71
CA SER A 23 -2.37 -8.98 0.81
C SER A 23 -1.65 -8.52 -0.45
N ILE A 24 -0.42 -8.06 -0.27
CA ILE A 24 0.55 -7.74 -1.32
C ILE A 24 1.83 -8.50 -0.99
N THR A 25 2.51 -9.02 -2.00
CA THR A 25 3.78 -9.73 -1.82
C THR A 25 4.94 -8.75 -1.73
N ASP A 26 6.06 -9.20 -1.17
CA ASP A 26 7.27 -8.37 -1.09
C ASP A 26 7.78 -7.95 -2.47
N GLU A 27 7.69 -8.82 -3.47
CA GLU A 27 8.07 -8.53 -4.86
C GLU A 27 7.21 -7.40 -5.44
N GLU A 28 5.89 -7.45 -5.24
CA GLU A 28 4.97 -6.42 -5.69
C GLU A 28 5.21 -5.08 -4.99
N ALA A 29 5.52 -5.11 -3.69
CA ALA A 29 5.87 -3.92 -2.94
C ALA A 29 7.20 -3.31 -3.44
N LEU A 30 8.20 -4.13 -3.75
CA LEU A 30 9.48 -3.67 -4.32
C LEU A 30 9.31 -3.03 -5.70
N ASP A 31 8.47 -3.59 -6.55
CA ASP A 31 8.16 -2.99 -7.86
C ASP A 31 7.45 -1.64 -7.70
N ALA A 32 6.50 -1.55 -6.77
CA ALA A 32 5.81 -0.30 -6.47
C ALA A 32 6.72 0.76 -5.83
N PHE A 33 7.68 0.34 -5.00
CA PHE A 33 8.71 1.21 -4.44
C PHE A 33 9.52 1.88 -5.55
N LYS A 34 10.02 1.08 -6.51
CA LYS A 34 10.79 1.58 -7.66
C LYS A 34 9.94 2.53 -8.50
N LEU A 35 8.71 2.12 -8.82
CA LEU A 35 7.79 2.91 -9.61
C LEU A 35 7.56 4.30 -9.03
N LEU A 36 7.24 4.39 -7.73
CA LEU A 36 7.00 5.68 -7.08
C LEU A 36 8.26 6.54 -7.02
N THR A 37 9.42 5.91 -6.80
CA THR A 37 10.71 6.60 -6.75
C THR A 37 11.09 7.18 -8.11
N GLU A 38 10.90 6.40 -9.18
CA GLU A 38 11.27 6.81 -10.55
C GLU A 38 10.33 7.86 -11.13
N LEU A 39 9.03 7.75 -10.86
CA LEU A 39 8.03 8.65 -11.44
C LEU A 39 7.88 9.95 -10.64
N GLU A 40 7.86 9.86 -9.31
CA GLU A 40 7.53 10.99 -8.44
C GLU A 40 8.71 11.50 -7.62
N GLY A 41 9.88 10.82 -7.67
CA GLY A 41 11.05 11.18 -6.87
C GLY A 41 10.86 10.96 -5.37
N ILE A 42 9.83 10.22 -4.98
CA ILE A 42 9.50 9.92 -3.58
C ILE A 42 9.98 8.51 -3.27
N ILE A 43 10.83 8.39 -2.24
CA ILE A 43 11.30 7.10 -1.72
C ILE A 43 10.36 6.67 -0.59
N PRO A 44 9.38 5.77 -0.82
CA PRO A 44 8.45 5.35 0.22
C PRO A 44 9.08 4.34 1.16
N ALA A 45 8.59 4.24 2.40
CA ALA A 45 8.89 3.06 3.21
C ALA A 45 8.38 1.78 2.52
N LEU A 46 9.06 0.65 2.70
CA LEU A 46 8.60 -0.62 2.11
C LEU A 46 7.19 -1.00 2.56
N GLU A 47 6.82 -0.66 3.80
CA GLU A 47 5.47 -0.83 4.32
C GLU A 47 4.45 0.04 3.56
N SER A 48 4.82 1.28 3.18
CA SER A 48 3.96 2.16 2.36
C SER A 48 3.86 1.67 0.91
N ALA A 49 4.92 1.07 0.38
CA ALA A 49 4.95 0.55 -0.98
C ALA A 49 3.93 -0.58 -1.21
N HIS A 50 3.56 -1.32 -0.18
CA HIS A 50 2.46 -2.30 -0.25
C HIS A 50 1.13 -1.64 -0.65
N ALA A 51 0.82 -0.46 -0.09
CA ALA A 51 -0.40 0.26 -0.45
C ALA A 51 -0.36 0.76 -1.90
N ILE A 52 0.79 1.25 -2.36
CA ILE A 52 0.98 1.72 -3.75
C ILE A 52 0.82 0.55 -4.73
N ALA A 53 1.41 -0.61 -4.45
CA ALA A 53 1.26 -1.80 -5.27
C ALA A 53 -0.22 -2.19 -5.43
N HIS A 54 -0.99 -2.16 -4.34
CA HIS A 54 -2.42 -2.44 -4.39
C HIS A 54 -3.18 -1.42 -5.24
N VAL A 55 -2.90 -0.13 -5.07
CA VAL A 55 -3.52 0.95 -5.86
C VAL A 55 -3.21 0.79 -7.34
N CYS A 56 -1.97 0.47 -7.72
CA CYS A 56 -1.61 0.23 -9.12
C CYS A 56 -2.38 -0.95 -9.73
N LYS A 57 -2.73 -1.97 -8.95
CA LYS A 57 -3.60 -3.08 -9.41
C LYS A 57 -5.05 -2.62 -9.56
N GLN A 58 -5.60 -1.96 -8.54
CA GLN A 58 -7.00 -1.55 -8.55
C GLN A 58 -7.28 -0.45 -9.59
N ALA A 59 -6.41 0.54 -9.73
CA ALA A 59 -6.57 1.65 -10.65
C ALA A 59 -6.74 1.20 -12.11
N LYS A 60 -6.19 0.05 -12.51
CA LYS A 60 -6.37 -0.53 -13.85
C LYS A 60 -7.82 -0.89 -14.16
N ALA A 61 -8.60 -1.21 -13.13
CA ALA A 61 -10.02 -1.58 -13.23
C ALA A 61 -10.96 -0.42 -12.84
N MET A 62 -10.42 0.75 -12.48
CA MET A 62 -11.21 1.91 -12.05
C MET A 62 -11.48 2.87 -13.21
N ASP A 63 -12.60 3.57 -13.14
CA ASP A 63 -12.87 4.69 -14.04
C ASP A 63 -11.85 5.82 -13.81
N LYS A 64 -11.47 6.50 -14.90
CA LYS A 64 -10.45 7.57 -14.87
C LYS A 64 -10.79 8.77 -13.99
N GLU A 65 -12.06 8.95 -13.65
CA GLU A 65 -12.55 10.05 -12.83
C GLU A 65 -12.55 9.74 -11.32
N LYS A 66 -12.28 8.50 -10.93
CA LYS A 66 -12.22 8.11 -9.51
C LYS A 66 -10.94 8.65 -8.88
N VAL A 67 -11.08 9.22 -7.69
CA VAL A 67 -9.96 9.71 -6.88
C VAL A 67 -9.62 8.69 -5.80
N VAL A 68 -8.34 8.37 -5.66
CA VAL A 68 -7.81 7.49 -4.61
C VAL A 68 -6.96 8.32 -3.66
N VAL A 69 -7.17 8.14 -2.36
CA VAL A 69 -6.32 8.72 -1.31
C VAL A 69 -5.51 7.59 -0.69
N VAL A 70 -4.19 7.78 -0.61
CA VAL A 70 -3.26 6.79 -0.06
C VAL A 70 -2.56 7.36 1.16
N CYS A 71 -2.52 6.58 2.23
CA CYS A 71 -1.68 6.90 3.39
C CYS A 71 -0.24 6.48 3.11
N LEU A 72 0.63 7.44 2.79
CA LEU A 72 2.07 7.22 2.65
C LEU A 72 2.71 7.30 4.05
N SER A 73 2.63 6.18 4.78
CA SER A 73 2.89 6.11 6.22
C SER A 73 4.33 6.43 6.64
N GLY A 74 5.30 6.35 5.73
CA GLY A 74 6.69 6.66 6.05
C GLY A 74 7.58 6.83 4.82
N ARG A 75 8.78 7.35 5.07
CA ARG A 75 9.88 7.49 4.11
C ARG A 75 10.82 6.29 4.14
N GLY A 76 11.40 5.94 3.01
CA GLY A 76 12.21 4.74 2.82
C GLY A 76 13.70 4.89 3.08
N ASP A 77 14.17 5.99 3.70
CA ASP A 77 15.61 6.19 3.98
C ASP A 77 16.26 4.99 4.70
N LYS A 78 15.50 4.32 5.59
CA LYS A 78 15.96 3.15 6.36
C LYS A 78 16.00 1.84 5.55
N ASP A 79 15.29 1.79 4.44
CA ASP A 79 15.04 0.56 3.66
C ASP A 79 16.01 0.42 2.48
N ILE A 80 16.97 1.35 2.32
CA ILE A 80 17.96 1.42 1.22
C ILE A 80 19.30 0.71 1.57
N HIS A 81 19.44 0.22 2.80
CA HIS A 81 20.69 -0.38 3.29
C HIS A 81 20.85 -1.86 2.95
#